data_AF-A0AAE9CXX9-F1
#
_entry.id   AF-A0AAE9CXX9-F1
#
_cell.length_a   1.000
_cell.length_b   1.000
_cell.length_c   1.000
_cell.angle_alpha   90.00
_cell.angle_beta   90.00
_cell.angle_gamma   90.00
#
_symmetry.space_group_name_H-M   'P 1'
#
loop_
_entity.id
_entity.type
_entity.pdbx_description
1 polymer ?
#
loop_
_entity_poly.entity_id
_entity_poly.type
_entity_poly.pdbx_seq_one_letter_code
_entity_poly.pdbx_strand_id
1 'polypeptide(L)'
;MQMLTMNANFRMTQDNVPILRMMAIYMRTKDEMMEGNLEFVPYDEDKLAVFQKHVTDRFRLARHTGRKFKITQKKQKTIEYVFETIKAMMPVNKYDPEFTSLRKVLIISHEERPVHNNHTFYDYLINMMYIITVEFNNFINNNKSWFTPYPVVQGPKTAFVRLFKEEKNSYVLGFELLREMKRCEMDTVQLEEILQDKRPMYCLDIRIVLSLKLQNLELVVSKNLKAFKTPIWIPLVDGTFCLQAEDMIQFFVYRIHNAKYFQNASTEKRDKILGAFSFIKTTLEDLEKGYRLVLQSDVEKIKDGILEYLKNNKISPPAEKIEVRQIDEGLWTENNLAEEIKHLKLDEPFPDMVKFAENVFKFEKLEHFRTLDLCSAVEICQFFCITRVDENTRTFYELEDSWFEEMSSEVPGLADFKAEPKDSKAASEAAPKKSEATPKESEAKSVDSEVAPAAHEATPTEADSEKKPKDSEAASMDSKVTPADSEAAPANSEAEKADSEVSPKDVGAAPADSGAASKESEPAQAAPADD
;
A
#
# COMPACT_ATOMS: atom_id res chain seq x y z
N MET A 1 -8.22 -8.18 -6.45
CA MET A 1 -6.75 -8.11 -6.66
C MET A 1 -6.02 -9.04 -5.68
N GLN A 2 -6.29 -8.93 -4.38
CA GLN A 2 -5.68 -9.75 -3.31
C GLN A 2 -5.80 -11.27 -3.54
N MET A 3 -6.96 -11.78 -3.96
CA MET A 3 -7.14 -13.23 -4.23
C MET A 3 -6.23 -13.80 -5.33
N LEU A 4 -5.82 -12.98 -6.31
CA LEU A 4 -4.94 -13.43 -7.39
C LEU A 4 -3.46 -13.28 -7.02
N THR A 5 -3.09 -12.25 -6.26
CA THR A 5 -1.72 -12.07 -5.74
C THR A 5 -1.37 -13.06 -4.64
N MET A 6 -2.37 -13.61 -3.93
CA MET A 6 -2.21 -14.68 -2.95
C MET A 6 -2.24 -16.09 -3.57
N ASN A 7 -2.44 -16.20 -4.89
CA ASN A 7 -2.39 -17.49 -5.57
C ASN A 7 -0.92 -17.93 -5.73
N ALA A 8 -0.54 -19.04 -5.11
CA ALA A 8 0.82 -19.59 -5.20
C ALA A 8 1.29 -19.86 -6.65
N ASN A 9 0.37 -20.01 -7.61
CA ASN A 9 0.69 -20.20 -9.04
C ASN A 9 0.89 -18.88 -9.81
N PHE A 10 0.56 -17.75 -9.18
CA PHE A 10 0.70 -16.38 -9.68
C PHE A 10 1.61 -15.55 -8.76
N ARG A 11 2.63 -16.20 -8.15
CA ARG A 11 3.71 -15.52 -7.42
C ARG A 11 4.32 -14.43 -8.31
N MET A 12 4.87 -13.38 -7.69
CA MET A 12 5.62 -12.32 -8.37
C MET A 12 6.94 -12.87 -8.93
N THR A 13 6.86 -13.72 -9.95
CA THR A 13 7.98 -14.03 -10.83
C THR A 13 8.15 -12.89 -11.82
N GLN A 14 9.36 -12.72 -12.35
CA GLN A 14 9.66 -11.64 -13.31
C GLN A 14 8.70 -11.65 -14.52
N ASP A 15 8.17 -12.82 -14.89
CA ASP A 15 7.23 -12.99 -16.00
C ASP A 15 5.80 -12.51 -15.68
N ASN A 16 5.41 -12.51 -14.41
CA ASN A 16 4.07 -12.14 -13.96
C ASN A 16 3.94 -10.65 -13.58
N VAL A 17 5.05 -9.97 -13.31
CA VAL A 17 5.05 -8.54 -12.93
C VAL A 17 4.30 -7.67 -13.94
N PRO A 18 4.52 -7.80 -15.27
CA PRO A 18 3.76 -7.00 -16.24
C PRO A 18 2.26 -7.31 -16.20
N ILE A 19 1.87 -8.57 -15.98
CA ILE A 19 0.45 -8.94 -15.91
C ILE A 19 -0.22 -8.31 -14.70
N LEU A 20 0.43 -8.34 -13.53
CA LEU A 20 -0.10 -7.69 -12.33
C LEU A 20 -0.30 -6.19 -12.53
N ARG A 21 0.65 -5.52 -13.20
CA ARG A 21 0.54 -4.09 -13.54
C ARG A 21 -0.62 -3.82 -14.52
N MET A 22 -0.75 -4.62 -15.58
CA MET A 22 -1.85 -4.48 -16.55
C MET A 22 -3.22 -4.79 -15.92
N MET A 23 -3.29 -5.79 -15.06
CA MET A 23 -4.49 -6.11 -14.28
C MET A 23 -4.85 -4.95 -13.35
N ALA A 24 -3.88 -4.32 -12.67
CA ALA A 24 -4.13 -3.17 -11.83
C ALA A 24 -4.71 -1.99 -12.63
N ILE A 25 -4.20 -1.73 -13.84
CA ILE A 25 -4.77 -0.72 -14.75
C ILE A 25 -6.22 -1.07 -15.10
N TYR A 26 -6.49 -2.32 -15.51
CA TYR A 26 -7.85 -2.79 -15.82
C TYR A 26 -8.82 -2.59 -14.65
N MET A 27 -8.44 -3.04 -13.44
CA MET A 27 -9.29 -2.93 -12.26
C MET A 27 -9.55 -1.47 -11.86
N ARG A 28 -8.53 -0.61 -11.94
CA ARG A 28 -8.68 0.82 -11.65
C ARG A 28 -9.64 1.49 -12.64
N THR A 29 -9.62 1.11 -13.92
CA THR A 29 -10.60 1.63 -14.88
C THR A 29 -12.01 1.11 -14.58
N LYS A 30 -12.16 -0.15 -14.15
CA LYS A 30 -13.47 -0.66 -13.72
C LYS A 30 -14.02 0.08 -12.50
N ASP A 31 -13.15 0.43 -11.57
CA ASP A 31 -13.49 1.23 -10.39
C ASP A 31 -13.90 2.66 -10.77
N GLU A 32 -13.14 3.31 -11.67
CA GLU A 32 -13.47 4.64 -12.18
C GLU A 32 -14.85 4.69 -12.86
N MET A 33 -15.22 3.64 -13.59
CA MET A 33 -16.54 3.50 -14.23
C MET A 33 -17.71 3.42 -13.23
N MET A 34 -17.44 3.25 -11.93
CA MET A 34 -18.47 3.29 -10.87
C MET A 34 -18.73 4.73 -10.35
N GLU A 35 -18.03 5.73 -10.91
CA GLU A 35 -18.23 7.16 -10.65
C GLU A 35 -18.16 7.55 -9.15
N GLY A 36 -17.33 6.84 -8.38
CA GLY A 36 -17.08 7.16 -6.97
C GLY A 36 -18.16 6.67 -6.00
N ASN A 37 -19.17 5.94 -6.48
CA ASN A 37 -20.17 5.34 -5.60
C ASN A 37 -19.62 4.05 -4.98
N LEU A 38 -18.94 4.19 -3.85
CA LEU A 38 -18.33 3.09 -3.12
C LEU A 38 -19.20 2.72 -1.92
N GLU A 39 -19.80 1.52 -1.97
CA GLU A 39 -20.69 1.01 -0.94
C GLU A 39 -20.25 -0.38 -0.46
N PHE A 40 -20.69 -0.76 0.74
CA PHE A 40 -20.44 -2.11 1.24
C PHE A 40 -21.39 -3.10 0.60
N VAL A 41 -20.81 -4.12 -0.04
CA VAL A 41 -21.53 -5.24 -0.62
C VAL A 41 -21.28 -6.51 0.20
N PRO A 42 -22.27 -7.40 0.32
CA PRO A 42 -22.09 -8.67 1.00
C PRO A 42 -20.92 -9.45 0.40
N TYR A 43 -20.05 -9.96 1.26
CA TYR A 43 -18.96 -10.85 0.88
C TYR A 43 -19.44 -12.30 0.92
N ASP A 44 -19.51 -12.95 -0.24
CA ASP A 44 -19.87 -14.36 -0.37
C ASP A 44 -18.60 -15.17 -0.68
N GLU A 45 -18.03 -15.73 0.38
CA GLU A 45 -16.75 -16.44 0.35
C GLU A 45 -16.77 -17.62 -0.61
N ASP A 46 -17.84 -18.42 -0.60
CA ASP A 46 -17.97 -19.61 -1.44
C ASP A 46 -18.02 -19.26 -2.93
N LYS A 47 -18.83 -18.27 -3.32
CA LYS A 47 -18.87 -17.83 -4.72
C LYS A 47 -17.53 -17.26 -5.19
N LEU A 48 -16.85 -16.50 -4.34
CA LEU A 48 -15.54 -15.95 -4.66
C LEU A 48 -14.46 -17.04 -4.74
N ALA A 49 -14.50 -18.05 -3.87
CA ALA A 49 -13.62 -19.21 -3.93
C ALA A 49 -13.84 -20.03 -5.22
N VAL A 50 -15.09 -20.24 -5.61
CA VAL A 50 -15.45 -20.89 -6.89
C VAL A 50 -14.93 -20.09 -8.08
N PHE A 51 -15.12 -18.78 -8.08
CA PHE A 51 -14.60 -17.89 -9.13
C PHE A 51 -13.07 -17.92 -9.19
N GLN A 52 -12.40 -17.84 -8.04
CA GLN A 52 -10.94 -17.91 -7.95
C GLN A 52 -10.42 -19.23 -8.53
N LYS A 53 -11.03 -20.37 -8.16
CA LYS A 53 -10.66 -21.68 -8.69
C LYS A 53 -10.83 -21.72 -10.21
N HIS A 54 -11.96 -21.24 -10.73
CA HIS A 54 -12.24 -21.19 -12.15
C HIS A 54 -11.19 -20.39 -12.94
N VAL A 55 -10.87 -19.16 -12.50
CA VAL A 55 -9.86 -18.31 -13.13
C VAL A 55 -8.47 -18.96 -13.06
N THR A 56 -8.14 -19.58 -11.92
CA THR A 56 -6.86 -20.28 -11.73
C THR A 56 -6.69 -21.42 -12.72
N ASP A 57 -7.73 -22.24 -12.91
CA ASP A 57 -7.68 -23.37 -13.84
C ASP A 57 -7.57 -22.89 -15.30
N ARG A 58 -8.23 -21.79 -15.65
CA ARG A 58 -8.09 -21.13 -16.95
C ARG A 58 -6.66 -20.62 -17.20
N PHE A 59 -6.03 -20.01 -16.20
CA PHE A 59 -4.62 -19.61 -16.27
C PHE A 59 -3.68 -20.79 -16.45
N ARG A 60 -3.87 -21.88 -15.68
CA ARG A 60 -3.07 -23.10 -15.82
C ARG A 60 -3.20 -23.67 -17.23
N LEU A 61 -4.42 -23.75 -17.75
CA LEU A 61 -4.65 -24.24 -19.10
C LEU A 61 -3.88 -23.39 -20.10
N ALA A 62 -4.04 -22.07 -20.08
CA ALA A 62 -3.43 -21.14 -21.03
C ALA A 62 -1.89 -21.16 -21.06
N ARG A 63 -1.24 -21.57 -19.96
CA ARG A 63 0.23 -21.78 -19.91
C ARG A 63 0.69 -22.95 -20.77
N HIS A 64 -0.13 -23.99 -20.92
CA HIS A 64 0.24 -25.23 -21.59
C HIS A 64 -0.50 -25.42 -22.93
N THR A 65 -1.81 -25.18 -22.96
CA THR A 65 -2.72 -25.40 -24.12
C THR A 65 -3.84 -24.35 -24.14
N GLY A 66 -4.67 -24.28 -25.21
CA GLY A 66 -5.82 -23.36 -25.21
C GLY A 66 -5.51 -21.86 -25.35
N ARG A 67 -4.34 -21.50 -25.90
CA ARG A 67 -3.99 -20.12 -26.25
C ARG A 67 -4.86 -19.62 -27.41
N LYS A 68 -5.57 -18.51 -27.20
CA LYS A 68 -6.37 -17.83 -28.22
C LYS A 68 -5.50 -17.00 -29.16
N PHE A 69 -4.48 -16.34 -28.62
CA PHE A 69 -3.57 -15.47 -29.37
C PHE A 69 -2.21 -16.15 -29.55
N LYS A 70 -1.67 -16.05 -30.77
CA LYS A 70 -0.32 -16.53 -31.11
C LYS A 70 0.33 -15.62 -32.15
N ILE A 71 1.44 -15.00 -31.78
CA ILE A 71 2.28 -14.16 -32.63
C ILE A 71 3.07 -15.09 -33.54
N THR A 72 2.60 -15.21 -34.78
CA THR A 72 3.20 -16.11 -35.79
C THR A 72 3.80 -15.34 -36.95
N GLN A 73 3.17 -14.24 -37.34
CA GLN A 73 3.57 -13.46 -38.50
C GLN A 73 4.64 -12.44 -38.12
N LYS A 74 5.59 -12.17 -39.03
CA LYS A 74 6.67 -11.19 -38.81
C LYS A 74 6.13 -9.80 -38.42
N LYS A 75 5.02 -9.38 -39.03
CA LYS A 75 4.36 -8.08 -38.74
C LYS A 75 3.75 -7.98 -37.33
N GLN A 76 3.52 -9.11 -36.66
CA GLN A 76 2.97 -9.17 -35.29
C GLN A 76 4.06 -9.12 -34.22
N LYS A 77 5.34 -9.26 -34.62
CA LYS A 77 6.49 -9.29 -33.71
C LYS A 77 6.95 -7.87 -33.33
N THR A 78 6.01 -6.97 -33.05
CA THR A 78 6.26 -5.56 -32.71
C THR A 78 5.56 -5.21 -31.40
N ILE A 79 6.07 -4.21 -30.70
CA ILE A 79 5.45 -3.74 -29.45
C ILE A 79 4.10 -3.07 -29.72
N GLU A 80 3.95 -2.39 -30.85
CA GLU A 80 2.68 -1.81 -31.31
C GLU A 80 1.59 -2.87 -31.45
N TYR A 81 1.91 -4.04 -32.03
CA TYR A 81 0.92 -5.12 -32.16
C TYR A 81 0.45 -5.60 -30.78
N VAL A 82 1.38 -5.81 -29.84
CA VAL A 82 1.06 -6.22 -28.47
C VAL A 82 0.19 -5.17 -27.78
N PHE A 83 0.60 -3.90 -27.85
CA PHE A 83 -0.11 -2.78 -27.24
C PHE A 83 -1.55 -2.68 -27.76
N GLU A 84 -1.76 -2.63 -29.08
CA GLU A 84 -3.09 -2.52 -29.66
C GLU A 84 -3.96 -3.74 -29.35
N THR A 85 -3.37 -4.94 -29.30
CA THR A 85 -4.10 -6.17 -28.96
C THR A 85 -4.61 -6.15 -27.53
N ILE A 86 -3.79 -5.72 -26.56
CA ILE A 86 -4.20 -5.65 -25.14
C ILE A 86 -5.14 -4.47 -24.91
N LYS A 87 -4.85 -3.31 -25.52
CA LYS A 87 -5.71 -2.12 -25.48
C LYS A 87 -7.14 -2.43 -25.90
N ALA A 88 -7.32 -3.21 -26.97
CA ALA A 88 -8.65 -3.60 -27.46
C ALA A 88 -9.47 -4.46 -26.45
N MET A 89 -8.84 -5.04 -25.43
CA MET A 89 -9.52 -5.82 -24.38
C MET A 89 -9.92 -4.97 -23.17
N MET A 90 -9.37 -3.76 -23.05
CA MET A 90 -9.49 -2.93 -21.87
C MET A 90 -10.52 -1.81 -22.08
N PRO A 91 -11.30 -1.46 -21.05
CA PRO A 91 -12.12 -0.25 -21.10
C PRO A 91 -11.23 1.00 -21.14
N VAL A 92 -11.76 2.08 -21.70
CA VAL A 92 -11.10 3.39 -21.74
C VAL A 92 -11.25 4.06 -20.37
N ASN A 93 -10.16 4.59 -19.82
CA ASN A 93 -10.16 5.35 -18.58
C ASN A 93 -10.26 6.85 -18.89
N LYS A 94 -11.14 7.60 -18.21
CA LYS A 94 -11.29 9.05 -18.49
C LYS A 94 -10.03 9.87 -18.19
N TYR A 95 -9.19 9.41 -17.27
CA TYR A 95 -7.94 10.08 -16.88
C TYR A 95 -6.70 9.57 -17.63
N ASP A 96 -6.83 8.46 -18.36
CA ASP A 96 -5.76 7.92 -19.22
C ASP A 96 -6.35 7.38 -20.55
N PRO A 97 -6.98 8.27 -21.36
CA PRO A 97 -7.69 7.85 -22.58
C PRO A 97 -6.75 7.24 -23.64
N GLU A 98 -5.48 7.64 -23.62
CA GLU A 98 -4.45 7.19 -24.56
C GLU A 98 -3.72 5.91 -24.09
N PHE A 99 -4.12 5.33 -22.95
CA PHE A 99 -3.52 4.13 -22.38
C PHE A 99 -1.99 4.30 -22.13
N THR A 100 -1.59 5.47 -21.68
CA THR A 100 -0.20 5.85 -21.38
C THR A 100 0.42 4.91 -20.36
N SER A 101 -0.34 4.54 -19.34
CA SER A 101 0.10 3.62 -18.28
C SER A 101 0.37 2.23 -18.82
N LEU A 102 -0.52 1.71 -19.69
CA LEU A 102 -0.34 0.42 -20.35
C LEU A 102 0.89 0.45 -21.27
N ARG A 103 1.03 1.51 -22.06
CA ARG A 103 2.18 1.70 -22.95
C ARG A 103 3.49 1.67 -22.18
N LYS A 104 3.57 2.39 -21.06
CA LYS A 104 4.76 2.42 -20.20
C LYS A 104 5.12 1.03 -19.66
N VAL A 105 4.15 0.26 -19.18
CA VAL A 105 4.37 -1.13 -18.70
C VAL A 105 4.95 -2.02 -19.80
N LEU A 106 4.40 -1.89 -21.01
CA LEU A 106 4.83 -2.69 -22.15
C LEU A 106 6.20 -2.26 -22.70
N ILE A 107 6.51 -0.97 -22.72
CA ILE A 107 7.83 -0.45 -23.14
C ILE A 107 8.94 -0.95 -22.20
N ILE A 108 8.76 -0.85 -20.88
CA ILE A 108 9.74 -1.38 -19.92
C ILE A 108 9.98 -2.87 -20.15
N SER A 109 8.90 -3.63 -20.34
CA SER A 109 9.00 -5.06 -20.66
C SER A 109 9.72 -5.32 -21.99
N HIS A 110 9.55 -4.44 -22.98
CA HIS A 110 10.18 -4.52 -24.30
C HIS A 110 11.67 -4.21 -24.26
N GLU A 111 12.08 -3.22 -23.46
CA GLU A 111 13.47 -2.85 -23.25
C GLU A 111 14.24 -4.01 -22.59
N GLU A 112 13.64 -4.63 -21.57
CA GLU A 112 14.23 -5.82 -20.92
C GLU A 112 14.19 -7.06 -21.83
N ARG A 113 13.09 -7.25 -22.56
CA ARG A 113 12.82 -8.46 -23.36
C ARG A 113 12.18 -8.08 -24.69
N PRO A 114 12.98 -7.78 -25.73
CA PRO A 114 12.44 -7.31 -27.01
C PRO A 114 11.48 -8.31 -27.67
N VAL A 115 10.33 -7.80 -28.13
CA VAL A 115 9.22 -8.62 -28.69
C VAL A 115 9.66 -9.51 -29.85
N HIS A 116 10.53 -9.00 -30.71
CA HIS A 116 10.97 -9.71 -31.91
C HIS A 116 11.69 -11.03 -31.59
N ASN A 117 12.40 -11.08 -30.45
CA ASN A 117 13.09 -12.27 -29.95
C ASN A 117 12.25 -13.06 -28.93
N ASN A 118 11.33 -12.39 -28.23
CA ASN A 118 10.62 -12.96 -27.07
C ASN A 118 9.11 -13.13 -27.30
N HIS A 119 8.65 -13.27 -28.53
CA HIS A 119 7.22 -13.35 -28.88
C HIS A 119 6.38 -14.35 -28.06
N THR A 120 6.91 -15.49 -27.64
CA THR A 120 6.19 -16.45 -26.76
C THR A 120 5.82 -15.85 -25.40
N PHE A 121 6.67 -14.97 -24.86
CA PHE A 121 6.37 -14.23 -23.62
C PHE A 121 5.22 -13.25 -23.82
N TYR A 122 5.20 -12.55 -24.96
CA TYR A 122 4.11 -11.62 -25.27
C TYR A 122 2.80 -12.34 -25.64
N ASP A 123 2.87 -13.52 -26.26
CA ASP A 123 1.72 -14.42 -26.39
C ASP A 123 1.13 -14.74 -25.03
N TYR A 124 1.98 -15.08 -24.06
CA TYR A 124 1.55 -15.33 -22.70
C TYR A 124 0.87 -14.09 -22.09
N LEU A 125 1.49 -12.91 -22.15
CA LEU A 125 0.89 -11.66 -21.63
C LEU A 125 -0.50 -11.38 -22.22
N ILE A 126 -0.65 -11.47 -23.55
CA ILE A 126 -1.91 -11.22 -24.25
C ILE A 126 -2.98 -12.23 -23.81
N ASN A 127 -2.64 -13.52 -23.75
CA ASN A 127 -3.62 -14.55 -23.37
C ASN A 127 -4.04 -14.43 -21.91
N MET A 128 -3.13 -14.06 -20.99
CA MET A 128 -3.49 -13.84 -19.59
C MET A 128 -4.42 -12.63 -19.45
N MET A 129 -4.14 -11.52 -20.14
CA MET A 129 -5.04 -10.37 -20.15
C MET A 129 -6.40 -10.68 -20.78
N TYR A 130 -6.44 -11.51 -21.82
CA TYR A 130 -7.70 -11.98 -22.38
C TYR A 130 -8.54 -12.75 -21.36
N ILE A 131 -7.94 -13.67 -20.61
CA ILE A 131 -8.66 -14.43 -19.58
C ILE A 131 -9.11 -13.50 -18.45
N ILE A 132 -8.22 -12.63 -17.95
CA ILE A 132 -8.56 -11.66 -16.89
C ILE A 132 -9.77 -10.83 -17.31
N THR A 133 -9.71 -10.19 -18.47
CA THR A 133 -10.77 -9.29 -18.93
C THR A 133 -12.08 -10.04 -19.16
N VAL A 134 -12.05 -11.21 -19.81
CA VAL A 134 -13.26 -12.00 -20.07
C VAL A 134 -13.89 -12.52 -18.77
N GLU A 135 -13.13 -13.21 -17.93
CA GLU A 135 -13.70 -13.84 -16.74
C GLU A 135 -14.21 -12.80 -15.73
N PHE A 136 -13.49 -11.69 -15.54
CA PHE A 136 -13.95 -10.63 -14.64
C PHE A 136 -15.16 -9.90 -15.20
N ASN A 137 -15.22 -9.61 -16.50
CA ASN A 137 -16.42 -9.01 -17.09
C ASN A 137 -17.63 -9.93 -16.93
N ASN A 138 -17.47 -11.23 -17.17
CA ASN A 138 -18.55 -12.20 -16.98
C ASN A 138 -18.99 -12.24 -15.51
N PHE A 139 -18.04 -12.28 -14.57
CA PHE A 139 -18.35 -12.30 -13.14
C PHE A 139 -19.11 -11.04 -12.71
N ILE A 140 -18.66 -9.85 -13.12
CA ILE A 140 -19.32 -8.58 -12.82
C ILE A 140 -20.74 -8.57 -13.42
N ASN A 141 -20.89 -8.97 -14.68
CA ASN A 141 -22.19 -8.98 -15.36
C ASN A 141 -23.19 -9.98 -14.75
N ASN A 142 -22.71 -11.09 -14.21
CA ASN A 142 -23.55 -12.09 -13.55
C ASN A 142 -23.90 -11.71 -12.11
N ASN A 143 -23.13 -10.79 -11.50
CA ASN A 143 -23.30 -10.35 -10.12
C ASN A 143 -23.46 -8.83 -10.05
N LYS A 144 -24.22 -8.21 -10.97
CA LYS A 144 -24.31 -6.74 -11.11
C LYS A 144 -24.59 -6.02 -9.79
N SER A 145 -25.47 -6.58 -8.96
CA SER A 145 -25.84 -6.01 -7.66
C SER A 145 -24.66 -5.87 -6.68
N TRP A 146 -23.52 -6.53 -6.91
CA TRP A 146 -22.31 -6.37 -6.10
C TRP A 146 -21.39 -5.25 -6.60
N PHE A 147 -21.69 -4.69 -7.79
CA PHE A 147 -20.87 -3.69 -8.47
C PHE A 147 -21.71 -2.46 -8.87
N THR A 148 -22.89 -2.31 -8.29
CA THR A 148 -23.79 -1.17 -8.49
C THR A 148 -24.25 -0.65 -7.13
N PRO A 149 -24.36 0.67 -6.95
CA PRO A 149 -24.87 1.26 -5.71
C PRO A 149 -26.30 0.83 -5.40
N TYR A 150 -26.66 0.79 -4.12
CA TYR A 150 -28.02 0.58 -3.64
C TYR A 150 -28.89 1.78 -4.08
N PRO A 151 -30.09 1.54 -4.62
CA PRO A 151 -31.05 2.62 -4.81
C PRO A 151 -31.40 3.22 -3.44
N VAL A 152 -31.35 4.56 -3.30
CA VAL A 152 -31.63 5.28 -2.04
C VAL A 152 -32.97 4.87 -1.40
N VAL A 153 -33.97 4.47 -2.21
CA VAL A 153 -35.32 4.06 -1.77
C VAL A 153 -35.40 2.56 -1.41
N GLN A 154 -34.42 1.76 -1.81
CA GLN A 154 -34.40 0.29 -1.63
C GLN A 154 -33.16 -0.20 -0.86
N GLY A 155 -32.40 0.72 -0.26
CA GLY A 155 -31.19 0.39 0.49
C GLY A 155 -31.47 -0.46 1.73
N PRO A 156 -30.45 -1.14 2.27
CA PRO A 156 -30.58 -1.89 3.51
C PRO A 156 -31.03 -0.96 4.63
N LYS A 157 -31.97 -1.41 5.47
CA LYS A 157 -32.31 -0.71 6.73
C LYS A 157 -31.22 -0.82 7.79
N THR A 158 -30.21 -1.63 7.52
CA THR A 158 -29.01 -1.78 8.34
C THR A 158 -27.97 -0.73 7.93
N ALA A 159 -27.41 -0.04 8.92
CA ALA A 159 -26.26 0.83 8.75
C ALA A 159 -24.97 -0.01 8.71
N PHE A 160 -24.14 0.16 7.68
CA PHE A 160 -22.86 -0.55 7.55
C PHE A 160 -21.70 0.42 7.71
N VAL A 161 -20.87 0.20 8.72
CA VAL A 161 -19.77 1.13 9.06
C VAL A 161 -18.48 0.37 9.25
N ARG A 162 -17.36 0.91 8.76
CA ARG A 162 -16.05 0.27 8.95
C ARG A 162 -15.59 0.37 10.39
N LEU A 163 -15.19 -0.77 10.93
CA LEU A 163 -14.45 -0.89 12.17
C LEU A 163 -12.97 -1.09 11.83
N PHE A 164 -12.18 -0.04 12.04
CA PHE A 164 -10.73 -0.13 11.98
C PHE A 164 -10.22 -0.77 13.26
N LYS A 165 -9.53 -1.89 13.12
CA LYS A 165 -8.98 -2.65 14.24
C LYS A 165 -7.48 -2.41 14.34
N GLU A 166 -7.03 -1.95 15.49
CA GLU A 166 -5.64 -1.95 15.94
C GLU A 166 -5.50 -2.94 17.11
N GLU A 167 -4.27 -3.20 17.55
CA GLU A 167 -4.03 -4.14 18.65
C GLU A 167 -4.69 -3.71 19.96
N LYS A 168 -4.49 -2.44 20.33
CA LYS A 168 -4.91 -1.88 21.61
C LYS A 168 -6.22 -1.08 21.53
N ASN A 169 -6.69 -0.78 20.32
CA ASN A 169 -7.89 0.03 20.13
C ASN A 169 -8.69 -0.37 18.88
N SER A 170 -9.96 0.02 18.82
CA SER A 170 -10.75 -0.07 17.60
C SER A 170 -11.67 1.15 17.50
N TYR A 171 -11.88 1.62 16.28
CA TYR A 171 -12.61 2.86 16.04
C TYR A 171 -13.36 2.81 14.73
N VAL A 172 -14.33 3.72 14.61
CA VAL A 172 -15.10 3.98 13.40
C VAL A 172 -14.87 5.42 12.96
N LEU A 173 -15.10 5.72 11.69
CA LEU A 173 -15.14 7.10 11.23
C LEU A 173 -16.47 7.73 11.68
N GLY A 174 -16.43 8.73 12.56
CA GLY A 174 -17.63 9.25 13.22
C GLY A 174 -18.66 9.82 12.23
N PHE A 175 -18.19 10.56 11.23
CA PHE A 175 -19.05 11.12 10.20
C PHE A 175 -19.56 10.08 9.18
N GLU A 176 -18.86 8.94 9.02
CA GLU A 176 -19.37 7.79 8.26
C GLU A 176 -20.53 7.13 9.01
N LEU A 177 -20.38 6.92 10.32
CA LEU A 177 -21.46 6.41 11.17
C LEU A 177 -22.68 7.34 11.13
N LEU A 178 -22.47 8.65 11.29
CA LEU A 178 -23.56 9.63 11.25
C LEU A 178 -24.31 9.59 9.91
N ARG A 179 -23.59 9.52 8.78
CA ARG A 179 -24.19 9.45 7.45
C ARG A 179 -25.04 8.18 7.29
N GLU A 180 -24.51 7.02 7.70
CA GLU A 180 -25.24 5.75 7.58
C GLU A 180 -26.45 5.68 8.50
N MET A 181 -26.36 6.24 9.70
CA MET A 181 -27.51 6.36 10.61
C MET A 181 -28.61 7.22 10.00
N LYS A 182 -28.27 8.38 9.41
CA LYS A 182 -29.23 9.24 8.70
C LYS A 182 -29.88 8.52 7.52
N ARG A 183 -29.07 7.80 6.73
CA ARG A 183 -29.56 7.00 5.59
C ARG A 183 -30.58 5.94 6.04
N CYS A 184 -30.39 5.37 7.22
CA CYS A 184 -31.27 4.34 7.78
C CYS A 184 -32.41 4.90 8.66
N GLU A 185 -32.62 6.23 8.66
CA GLU A 185 -33.65 6.90 9.49
C GLU A 185 -33.51 6.59 11.00
N MET A 186 -32.28 6.41 11.48
CA MET A 186 -31.98 6.18 12.89
C MET A 186 -31.94 7.49 13.69
N ASP A 187 -32.13 7.42 15.00
CA ASP A 187 -31.93 8.57 15.90
C ASP A 187 -30.45 8.95 16.00
N THR A 188 -30.11 10.17 15.60
CA THR A 188 -28.73 10.68 15.54
C THR A 188 -28.39 11.73 16.58
N VAL A 189 -29.34 12.15 17.43
CA VAL A 189 -29.18 13.35 18.28
C VAL A 189 -27.91 13.28 19.14
N GLN A 190 -27.71 12.18 19.86
CA GLN A 190 -26.53 12.00 20.72
C GLN A 190 -25.21 11.97 19.93
N LEU A 191 -25.21 11.36 18.73
CA LEU A 191 -24.02 11.30 17.91
C LEU A 191 -23.67 12.68 17.32
N GLU A 192 -24.68 13.46 16.94
CA GLU A 192 -24.49 14.83 16.46
C GLU A 192 -23.89 15.72 17.56
N GLU A 193 -24.33 15.58 18.81
CA GLU A 193 -23.73 16.26 19.96
C GLU A 193 -22.26 15.86 20.18
N ILE A 194 -21.94 14.56 20.09
CA ILE A 194 -20.54 14.07 20.21
C ILE A 194 -19.64 14.64 19.11
N LEU A 195 -20.18 14.80 17.90
CA LEU A 195 -19.46 15.28 16.72
C LEU A 195 -19.51 16.80 16.55
N GLN A 196 -20.25 17.51 17.42
CA GLN A 196 -20.29 18.96 17.45
C GLN A 196 -18.85 19.47 17.65
N ASP A 197 -18.35 20.27 16.69
CA ASP A 197 -16.98 20.79 16.63
C ASP A 197 -15.87 19.80 16.19
N LYS A 198 -16.23 18.61 15.70
CA LYS A 198 -15.26 17.67 15.11
C LYS A 198 -15.13 17.86 13.60
N ARG A 199 -13.93 17.61 13.05
CA ARG A 199 -13.70 17.60 11.60
C ARG A 199 -14.08 16.23 10.99
N PRO A 200 -14.35 16.14 9.68
CA PRO A 200 -14.83 14.92 9.02
C PRO A 200 -14.03 13.64 9.30
N MET A 201 -12.71 13.73 9.49
CA MET A 201 -11.83 12.58 9.77
C MET A 201 -11.77 12.13 11.24
N TYR A 202 -12.64 12.66 12.09
CA TYR A 202 -12.67 12.29 13.50
C TYR A 202 -13.05 10.81 13.68
N CYS A 203 -12.20 10.06 14.37
CA CYS A 203 -12.37 8.65 14.65
C CYS A 203 -12.98 8.47 16.04
N LEU A 204 -14.12 7.80 16.11
CA LEU A 204 -14.84 7.54 17.35
C LEU A 204 -14.43 6.16 17.89
N ASP A 205 -14.03 6.13 19.16
CA ASP A 205 -13.69 4.90 19.86
C ASP A 205 -14.90 3.94 19.90
N ILE A 206 -14.65 2.66 19.64
CA ILE A 206 -15.71 1.64 19.59
C ILE A 206 -16.51 1.56 20.89
N ARG A 207 -15.89 1.84 22.04
CA ARG A 207 -16.58 1.81 23.34
C ARG A 207 -17.65 2.88 23.44
N ILE A 208 -17.46 4.03 22.79
CA ILE A 208 -18.46 5.09 22.70
C ILE A 208 -19.59 4.65 21.76
N VAL A 209 -19.26 4.04 20.61
CA VAL A 209 -20.30 3.53 19.69
C VAL A 209 -21.18 2.49 20.38
N LEU A 210 -20.59 1.57 21.15
CA LEU A 210 -21.34 0.54 21.89
C LEU A 210 -22.23 1.12 22.99
N SER A 211 -21.85 2.25 23.60
CA SER A 211 -22.66 2.89 24.66
C SER A 211 -23.94 3.56 24.11
N LEU A 212 -23.95 3.91 22.82
CA LEU A 212 -25.12 4.44 22.12
C LEU A 212 -26.23 3.40 21.89
N LYS A 213 -25.95 2.11 22.09
CA LYS A 213 -26.93 0.99 21.99
C LYS A 213 -27.73 0.99 20.67
N LEU A 214 -27.05 1.32 19.58
CA LEU A 214 -27.64 1.42 18.25
C LEU A 214 -28.20 0.07 17.79
N GLN A 215 -29.43 0.08 17.25
CA GLN A 215 -30.06 -1.07 16.62
C GLN A 215 -29.80 -1.04 15.12
N ASN A 216 -29.75 -2.21 14.46
CA ASN A 216 -29.51 -2.33 13.01
C ASN A 216 -28.20 -1.68 12.52
N LEU A 217 -27.13 -1.76 13.33
CA LEU A 217 -25.78 -1.37 12.94
C LEU A 217 -24.93 -2.63 12.76
N GLU A 218 -24.32 -2.77 11.59
CA GLU A 218 -23.32 -3.80 11.30
C GLU A 218 -21.94 -3.16 11.10
N LEU A 219 -20.95 -3.70 11.81
CA LEU A 219 -19.58 -3.22 11.79
C LEU A 219 -18.73 -4.12 10.88
N VAL A 220 -18.21 -3.54 9.81
CA VAL A 220 -17.36 -4.23 8.85
C VAL A 220 -15.91 -4.13 9.31
N VAL A 221 -15.37 -5.22 9.83
CA VAL A 221 -13.97 -5.28 10.29
C VAL A 221 -13.05 -5.02 9.10
N SER A 222 -12.42 -3.85 9.11
CA SER A 222 -11.46 -3.43 8.11
C SER A 222 -10.07 -3.60 8.70
N LYS A 223 -9.34 -4.60 8.19
CA LYS A 223 -7.94 -4.81 8.58
C LYS A 223 -7.11 -3.67 7.98
N ASN A 224 -6.28 -3.06 8.80
CA ASN A 224 -5.24 -2.17 8.33
C ASN A 224 -4.17 -3.04 7.66
N LEU A 225 -4.23 -3.13 6.34
CA LEU A 225 -3.19 -3.78 5.57
C LEU A 225 -2.01 -2.81 5.52
N LYS A 226 -0.90 -3.12 6.17
CA LYS A 226 0.34 -2.36 6.02
C LYS A 226 1.11 -2.94 4.85
N ALA A 227 1.51 -2.09 3.91
CA ALA A 227 2.54 -2.46 2.94
C ALA A 227 3.85 -1.83 3.40
N PHE A 228 4.90 -2.65 3.49
CA PHE A 228 6.19 -2.38 4.14
C PHE A 228 6.78 -0.97 3.89
N LYS A 229 6.44 -0.33 2.75
CA LYS A 229 7.09 0.91 2.26
C LYS A 229 6.16 1.86 1.50
N THR A 230 4.91 1.48 1.26
CA THR A 230 3.98 2.28 0.46
C THR A 230 2.62 2.22 1.12
N PRO A 231 2.06 3.36 1.53
CA PRO A 231 0.81 3.36 2.26
C PRO A 231 -0.33 2.89 1.34
N ILE A 232 -1.27 2.14 1.90
CA ILE A 232 -2.45 1.65 1.17
C ILE A 232 -3.57 2.66 1.35
N TRP A 233 -4.00 3.26 0.23
CA TRP A 233 -5.11 4.21 0.20
C TRP A 233 -6.43 3.54 0.58
N ILE A 234 -7.12 4.13 1.54
CA ILE A 234 -8.42 3.70 2.02
C ILE A 234 -9.47 4.57 1.29
N PRO A 235 -10.37 3.97 0.49
CA PRO A 235 -11.43 4.73 -0.16
C PRO A 235 -12.42 5.27 0.86
N LEU A 236 -12.92 6.48 0.64
CA LEU A 236 -14.04 7.07 1.36
C LEU A 236 -15.30 6.98 0.50
N VAL A 237 -16.46 7.10 1.15
CA VAL A 237 -17.76 6.91 0.48
C VAL A 237 -18.12 8.05 -0.47
N ASP A 238 -17.45 9.21 -0.35
CA ASP A 238 -17.56 10.30 -1.32
C ASP A 238 -16.64 10.13 -2.55
N GLY A 239 -15.99 8.97 -2.67
CA GLY A 239 -15.05 8.66 -3.75
C GLY A 239 -13.65 9.25 -3.57
N THR A 240 -13.40 9.98 -2.47
CA THR A 240 -12.04 10.43 -2.10
C THR A 240 -11.28 9.32 -1.38
N PHE A 241 -10.03 9.57 -1.00
CA PHE A 241 -9.20 8.61 -0.30
C PHE A 241 -8.59 9.20 0.97
N CYS A 242 -8.27 8.34 1.93
CA CYS A 242 -7.50 8.68 3.10
C CYS A 242 -6.39 7.66 3.37
N LEU A 243 -5.46 8.03 4.25
CA LEU A 243 -4.44 7.14 4.80
C LEU A 243 -4.56 7.08 6.32
N GLN A 244 -4.08 5.98 6.89
CA GLN A 244 -3.72 5.96 8.29
C GLN A 244 -2.63 7.02 8.53
N ALA A 245 -2.80 7.81 9.59
CA ALA A 245 -1.89 8.88 9.91
C ALA A 245 -0.47 8.35 10.19
N GLU A 246 -0.38 7.19 10.86
CA GLU A 246 0.87 6.48 11.12
C GLU A 246 1.59 6.09 9.82
N ASP A 247 0.87 5.48 8.88
CA ASP A 247 1.41 5.05 7.59
C ASP A 247 1.88 6.25 6.75
N MET A 248 1.15 7.38 6.81
CA MET A 248 1.55 8.62 6.15
C MET A 248 2.86 9.16 6.72
N ILE A 249 2.99 9.20 8.06
CA ILE A 249 4.21 9.64 8.74
C ILE A 249 5.38 8.75 8.33
N GLN A 250 5.22 7.44 8.42
CA GLN A 250 6.22 6.45 8.02
C GLN A 250 6.62 6.63 6.55
N PHE A 251 5.64 6.82 5.66
CA PHE A 251 5.88 7.05 4.24
C PHE A 251 6.78 8.26 3.99
N PHE A 252 6.55 9.40 4.65
CA PHE A 252 7.39 10.59 4.46
C PHE A 252 8.81 10.39 4.99
N VAL A 253 8.95 9.78 6.17
CA VAL A 253 10.27 9.44 6.72
C VAL A 253 11.03 8.52 5.76
N TYR A 254 10.36 7.46 5.29
CA TYR A 254 10.92 6.51 4.34
C TYR A 254 11.34 7.17 3.02
N ARG A 255 10.54 8.10 2.49
CA ARG A 255 10.86 8.84 1.26
C ARG A 255 12.14 9.67 1.40
N ILE A 256 12.35 10.31 2.55
CA ILE A 256 13.59 11.05 2.83
C ILE A 256 14.80 10.11 2.93
N HIS A 257 14.65 8.96 3.59
CA HIS A 257 15.71 7.94 3.65
C HIS A 257 16.08 7.42 2.26
N ASN A 258 15.10 7.03 1.45
CA ASN A 258 15.33 6.47 0.11
C ASN A 258 15.96 7.44 -0.86
N ALA A 259 15.59 8.71 -0.75
CA ALA A 259 16.24 9.76 -1.52
C ALA A 259 17.65 10.09 -0.99
N LYS A 260 18.11 9.43 0.08
CA LYS A 260 19.46 9.53 0.66
C LYS A 260 19.81 10.94 1.14
N TYR A 261 18.82 11.73 1.56
CA TYR A 261 19.03 13.15 1.94
C TYR A 261 20.07 13.34 3.05
N PHE A 262 20.20 12.38 3.96
CA PHE A 262 21.14 12.43 5.06
C PHE A 262 22.54 11.93 4.73
N GLN A 263 22.79 11.25 3.60
CA GLN A 263 24.14 10.79 3.28
C GLN A 263 25.08 12.00 3.11
N ASN A 264 26.20 12.00 3.84
CA ASN A 264 27.21 13.06 3.81
C ASN A 264 26.61 14.45 4.14
N ALA A 265 25.54 14.50 4.93
CA ALA A 265 24.95 15.74 5.41
C ALA A 265 25.69 16.22 6.66
N SER A 266 26.05 17.51 6.69
CA SER A 266 26.52 18.14 7.93
C SER A 266 25.39 18.23 8.96
N THR A 267 25.74 18.46 10.23
CA THR A 267 24.77 18.73 11.31
C THR A 267 23.79 19.84 10.94
N GLU A 268 24.28 20.94 10.36
CA GLU A 268 23.41 22.04 9.91
C GLU A 268 22.44 21.61 8.80
N LYS A 269 22.93 20.85 7.80
CA LYS A 269 22.09 20.34 6.72
C LYS A 269 21.04 19.37 7.26
N ARG A 270 21.42 18.48 8.17
CA ARG A 270 20.51 17.58 8.89
C ARG A 270 19.41 18.36 9.60
N ASP A 271 19.76 19.36 10.41
CA ASP A 271 18.76 20.11 11.18
C ASP A 271 17.77 20.83 10.28
N LYS A 272 18.24 21.36 9.14
CA LYS A 272 17.34 21.89 8.13
C LYS A 272 16.45 20.81 7.52
N ILE A 273 16.98 19.63 7.17
CA ILE A 273 16.15 18.50 6.68
C ILE A 273 15.09 18.14 7.72
N LEU A 274 15.46 18.04 9.00
CA LEU A 274 14.53 17.75 10.10
C LEU A 274 13.45 18.83 10.24
N GLY A 275 13.78 20.10 9.98
CA GLY A 275 12.80 21.18 9.92
C GLY A 275 11.66 20.96 8.91
N ALA A 276 11.88 20.15 7.86
CA ALA A 276 10.82 19.78 6.92
C ALA A 276 9.75 18.87 7.55
N PHE A 277 10.05 18.17 8.66
CA PHE A 277 9.05 17.36 9.36
C PHE A 277 8.07 18.19 10.20
N SER A 278 8.26 19.51 10.30
CA SER A 278 7.29 20.41 10.92
C SER A 278 5.90 20.36 10.27
N PHE A 279 5.83 20.05 8.97
CA PHE A 279 4.56 19.86 8.25
C PHE A 279 3.76 18.63 8.71
N ILE A 280 4.41 17.68 9.38
CA ILE A 280 3.78 16.48 9.93
C ILE A 280 3.33 16.70 11.38
N LYS A 281 3.84 17.74 12.06
CA LYS A 281 3.55 18.02 13.48
C LYS A 281 2.06 18.11 13.78
N THR A 282 1.30 18.83 12.95
CA THR A 282 -0.15 18.93 13.12
C THR A 282 -0.83 17.57 13.04
N THR A 283 -0.33 16.64 12.21
CA THR A 283 -0.88 15.28 12.13
C THR A 283 -0.64 14.52 13.44
N LEU A 284 0.55 14.63 14.03
CA LEU A 284 0.86 14.01 15.33
C LEU A 284 -0.05 14.54 16.45
N GLU A 285 -0.23 15.85 16.53
CA GLU A 285 -1.14 16.48 17.48
C GLU A 285 -2.60 16.05 17.26
N ASP A 286 -2.96 15.75 16.02
CA ASP A 286 -4.29 15.30 15.61
C ASP A 286 -4.53 13.83 15.99
N LEU A 287 -3.52 12.96 15.94
CA LEU A 287 -3.63 11.57 16.43
C LEU A 287 -4.10 11.54 17.89
N GLU A 288 -3.47 12.35 18.76
CA GLU A 288 -3.80 12.43 20.19
C GLU A 288 -5.24 12.92 20.43
N LYS A 289 -5.79 13.67 19.47
CA LYS A 289 -7.15 14.19 19.49
C LYS A 289 -8.17 13.25 18.83
N GLY A 290 -7.77 12.05 18.41
CA GLY A 290 -8.65 11.05 17.80
C GLY A 290 -8.77 11.16 16.27
N TYR A 291 -7.85 11.82 15.59
CA TYR A 291 -7.79 11.85 14.12
C TYR A 291 -6.74 10.87 13.62
N ARG A 292 -7.16 9.62 13.41
CA ARG A 292 -6.28 8.52 12.97
C ARG A 292 -6.15 8.42 11.46
N LEU A 293 -7.02 9.12 10.72
CA LEU A 293 -7.04 9.13 9.27
C LEU A 293 -6.74 10.53 8.73
N VAL A 294 -5.99 10.59 7.63
CA VAL A 294 -5.61 11.83 6.93
C VAL A 294 -6.14 11.79 5.50
N LEU A 295 -6.85 12.84 5.09
CA LEU A 295 -7.38 12.95 3.72
C LEU A 295 -6.25 13.04 2.69
N GLN A 296 -6.47 12.46 1.51
CA GLN A 296 -5.51 12.52 0.39
C GLN A 296 -5.07 13.95 0.07
N SER A 297 -6.00 14.89 0.02
CA SER A 297 -5.69 16.30 -0.25
C SER A 297 -4.74 16.91 0.79
N ASP A 298 -4.82 16.46 2.04
CA ASP A 298 -3.96 16.97 3.11
C ASP A 298 -2.59 16.28 3.09
N VAL A 299 -2.54 14.99 2.77
CA VAL A 299 -1.28 14.29 2.48
C VAL A 299 -0.53 14.96 1.32
N GLU A 300 -1.24 15.35 0.26
CA GLU A 300 -0.66 16.06 -0.89
C GLU A 300 -0.12 17.44 -0.49
N LYS A 301 -0.87 18.21 0.31
CA LYS A 301 -0.38 19.50 0.84
C LYS A 301 0.86 19.36 1.70
N ILE A 302 0.89 18.35 2.59
CA ILE A 302 2.07 18.06 3.43
C ILE A 302 3.27 17.73 2.55
N LYS A 303 3.09 16.86 1.55
CA LYS A 303 4.13 16.50 0.58
C LYS A 303 4.67 17.74 -0.14
N ASP A 304 3.79 18.59 -0.65
CA ASP A 304 4.19 19.78 -1.40
C ASP A 304 4.92 20.78 -0.48
N GLY A 305 4.44 20.96 0.76
CA GLY A 305 5.10 21.79 1.77
C GLY A 305 6.50 21.30 2.13
N ILE A 306 6.70 19.99 2.32
CA ILE A 306 8.02 19.38 2.53
C ILE A 306 8.95 19.67 1.35
N LEU A 307 8.48 19.44 0.11
CA LEU A 307 9.29 19.64 -1.09
C LEU A 307 9.67 21.10 -1.30
N GLU A 308 8.73 22.02 -1.09
CA GLU A 308 8.96 23.46 -1.18
C GLU A 308 9.95 23.93 -0.10
N TYR A 309 9.78 23.46 1.14
CA TYR A 309 10.70 23.77 2.22
C TYR A 309 12.13 23.32 1.91
N LEU A 310 12.31 22.09 1.42
CA LEU A 310 13.63 21.57 1.03
C LEU A 310 14.23 22.41 -0.10
N LYS A 311 13.44 22.76 -1.12
CA LYS A 311 13.87 23.63 -2.23
C LYS A 311 14.31 25.01 -1.74
N ASN A 312 13.52 25.66 -0.88
CA ASN A 312 13.80 27.00 -0.34
C ASN A 312 15.07 27.01 0.52
N ASN A 313 15.37 25.89 1.18
CA ASN A 313 16.60 25.69 1.94
C ASN A 313 17.79 25.20 1.08
N LYS A 314 17.63 25.12 -0.25
CA LYS A 314 18.64 24.61 -1.20
C LYS A 314 19.11 23.19 -0.86
N ILE A 315 18.19 22.36 -0.38
CA ILE A 315 18.46 20.98 -0.01
C ILE A 315 18.01 20.08 -1.16
N SER A 316 18.97 19.34 -1.70
CA SER A 316 18.73 18.28 -2.66
C SER A 316 19.37 16.96 -2.17
N PRO A 317 18.86 15.82 -2.67
CA PRO A 317 19.57 14.54 -2.59
C PRO A 317 21.02 14.66 -3.09
N PRO A 318 21.94 13.85 -2.56
CA PRO A 318 23.30 13.80 -3.10
C PRO A 318 23.27 13.32 -4.56
N ALA A 319 24.19 13.85 -5.38
CA ALA A 319 24.34 13.45 -6.78
C ALA A 319 24.84 12.00 -6.88
N GLU A 320 25.83 11.65 -6.06
CA GLU A 320 26.31 10.28 -5.89
C GLU A 320 25.61 9.64 -4.68
N LYS A 321 24.88 8.55 -4.93
CA LYS A 321 24.18 7.80 -3.89
C LYS A 321 24.97 6.54 -3.56
N ILE A 322 25.17 6.30 -2.27
CA ILE A 322 25.81 5.09 -1.79
C ILE A 322 24.71 4.09 -1.45
N GLU A 323 24.74 2.91 -2.05
CA GLU A 323 23.78 1.85 -1.76
C GLU A 323 24.24 0.96 -0.60
N VAL A 324 23.26 0.38 0.09
CA VAL A 324 23.51 -0.58 1.16
C VAL A 324 24.17 -1.82 0.55
N ARG A 325 25.30 -2.23 1.12
CA ARG A 325 25.99 -3.46 0.71
C ARG A 325 25.14 -4.67 1.07
N GLN A 326 24.98 -5.57 0.10
CA GLN A 326 24.19 -6.78 0.27
C GLN A 326 24.99 -7.80 1.08
N ILE A 327 24.40 -8.24 2.19
CA ILE A 327 24.86 -9.37 3.00
C ILE A 327 23.65 -10.28 3.17
N ASP A 328 23.82 -11.59 3.01
CA ASP A 328 22.71 -12.53 3.14
C ASP A 328 22.03 -12.38 4.51
N GLU A 329 20.70 -12.51 4.51
CA GLU A 329 19.87 -12.41 5.71
C GLU A 329 20.36 -13.37 6.81
N GLY A 330 20.47 -12.86 8.04
CA GLY A 330 20.96 -13.62 9.19
C GLY A 330 22.48 -13.83 9.25
N LEU A 331 23.26 -13.36 8.27
CA LEU A 331 24.72 -13.44 8.28
C LEU A 331 25.43 -12.13 8.66
N TRP A 332 24.69 -11.02 8.75
CA TRP A 332 25.25 -9.73 9.18
C TRP A 332 25.22 -9.60 10.71
N THR A 333 26.15 -8.83 11.25
CA THR A 333 26.35 -8.61 12.68
C THR A 333 26.16 -7.14 13.05
N GLU A 334 26.11 -6.85 14.36
CA GLU A 334 26.08 -5.49 14.90
C GLU A 334 27.23 -4.63 14.38
N ASN A 335 28.43 -5.21 14.31
CA ASN A 335 29.59 -4.55 13.74
C ASN A 335 29.39 -4.26 12.25
N ASN A 336 28.76 -5.16 11.50
CA ASN A 336 28.47 -4.90 10.08
C ASN A 336 27.48 -3.74 9.91
N LEU A 337 26.45 -3.62 10.76
CA LEU A 337 25.54 -2.47 10.72
C LEU A 337 26.25 -1.16 11.11
N ALA A 338 27.08 -1.17 12.15
CA ALA A 338 27.88 -0.01 12.53
C ALA A 338 28.85 0.43 11.42
N GLU A 339 29.51 -0.52 10.76
CA GLU A 339 30.36 -0.26 9.60
C GLU A 339 29.55 0.24 8.40
N GLU A 340 28.35 -0.29 8.18
CA GLU A 340 27.46 0.13 7.10
C GLU A 340 26.97 1.56 7.29
N ILE A 341 26.59 1.94 8.51
CA ILE A 341 26.21 3.32 8.86
C ILE A 341 27.33 4.31 8.51
N LYS A 342 28.59 3.96 8.81
CA LYS A 342 29.78 4.76 8.45
C LYS A 342 30.04 4.76 6.96
N HIS A 343 29.88 3.61 6.29
CA HIS A 343 30.04 3.49 4.84
C HIS A 343 29.06 4.41 4.09
N LEU A 344 27.81 4.47 4.56
CA LEU A 344 26.76 5.32 4.03
C LEU A 344 26.90 6.80 4.47
N LYS A 345 27.90 7.11 5.31
CA LYS A 345 28.16 8.45 5.86
C LYS A 345 26.97 9.04 6.59
N LEU A 346 26.33 8.22 7.43
CA LEU A 346 25.18 8.59 8.26
C LEU A 346 25.59 8.89 9.71
N ASP A 347 26.82 8.52 10.09
CA ASP A 347 27.40 8.77 11.42
C ASP A 347 27.71 10.26 11.66
N GLU A 348 27.99 11.04 10.62
CA GLU A 348 28.17 12.49 10.73
C GLU A 348 26.86 13.23 11.08
N PRO A 349 25.77 13.12 10.30
CA PRO A 349 24.51 13.73 10.67
C PRO A 349 23.91 13.08 11.93
N PHE A 350 24.11 11.79 12.16
CA PHE A 350 23.56 11.11 13.33
C PHE A 350 24.64 10.39 14.14
N PRO A 351 25.39 11.13 15.00
CA PRO A 351 26.49 10.55 15.78
C PRO A 351 26.07 9.41 16.71
N ASP A 352 24.82 9.44 17.19
CA ASP A 352 24.27 8.41 18.08
C ASP A 352 23.68 7.21 17.32
N MET A 353 23.62 7.25 15.99
CA MET A 353 23.03 6.17 15.18
C MET A 353 23.79 4.84 15.34
N VAL A 354 25.11 4.90 15.48
CA VAL A 354 25.94 3.72 15.75
C VAL A 354 25.60 3.11 17.11
N LYS A 355 25.25 3.92 18.12
CA LYS A 355 24.82 3.41 19.43
C LYS A 355 23.43 2.76 19.36
N PHE A 356 22.58 3.17 18.41
CA PHE A 356 21.28 2.53 18.21
C PHE A 356 21.37 1.18 17.49
N ALA A 357 22.41 0.96 16.69
CA ALA A 357 22.66 -0.33 16.05
C ALA A 357 22.69 -1.49 17.07
N GLU A 358 23.29 -1.27 18.25
CA GLU A 358 23.28 -2.21 19.39
C GLU A 358 21.87 -2.58 19.87
N ASN A 359 20.93 -1.65 19.80
CA ASN A 359 19.56 -1.88 20.27
C ASN A 359 18.72 -2.64 19.24
N VAL A 360 18.92 -2.40 17.94
CA VAL A 360 18.23 -3.14 16.86
C VAL A 360 18.45 -4.65 16.99
N PHE A 361 19.67 -5.08 17.31
CA PHE A 361 19.98 -6.50 17.56
C PHE A 361 19.38 -7.07 18.86
N LYS A 362 19.11 -6.23 19.87
CA LYS A 362 18.42 -6.68 21.09
C LYS A 362 16.94 -6.93 20.82
N PHE A 363 16.32 -6.12 19.94
CA PHE A 363 14.94 -6.34 19.46
C PHE A 363 14.83 -7.57 18.55
N GLU A 364 15.85 -7.84 17.73
CA GLU A 364 15.89 -9.06 16.89
C GLU A 364 15.86 -10.36 17.72
N LYS A 365 16.52 -10.35 18.88
CA LYS A 365 16.56 -11.48 19.82
C LYS A 365 15.25 -11.71 20.59
N LEU A 366 14.29 -10.79 20.54
CA LEU A 366 12.99 -10.90 21.22
C LEU A 366 11.92 -11.65 20.40
N GLU A 367 12.31 -12.52 19.47
CA GLU A 367 11.44 -13.33 18.59
C GLU A 367 10.64 -12.56 17.51
N HIS A 368 10.69 -11.22 17.46
CA HIS A 368 9.85 -10.41 16.55
C HIS A 368 10.47 -10.15 15.15
N PHE A 369 11.78 -10.42 14.94
CA PHE A 369 12.47 -10.09 13.68
C PHE A 369 13.44 -11.19 13.18
N ARG A 370 12.99 -12.45 13.09
CA ARG A 370 13.87 -13.57 12.63
C ARG A 370 14.46 -13.42 11.21
N THR A 371 14.11 -12.37 10.45
CA THR A 371 14.48 -12.16 9.04
C THR A 371 14.77 -10.69 8.69
N LEU A 372 15.39 -9.91 9.59
CA LEU A 372 15.72 -8.51 9.30
C LEU A 372 16.95 -8.42 8.38
N ASP A 373 16.80 -7.82 7.20
CA ASP A 373 17.92 -7.55 6.30
C ASP A 373 18.65 -6.25 6.68
N LEU A 374 19.90 -6.11 6.23
CA LEU A 374 20.76 -4.97 6.58
C LEU A 374 20.18 -3.62 6.11
N CYS A 375 19.46 -3.59 4.97
CA CYS A 375 18.83 -2.36 4.47
C CYS A 375 17.72 -1.91 5.41
N SER A 376 16.84 -2.83 5.80
CA SER A 376 15.78 -2.57 6.77
C SER A 376 16.34 -2.15 8.13
N ALA A 377 17.45 -2.74 8.58
CA ALA A 377 18.09 -2.34 9.83
C ALA A 377 18.65 -0.90 9.79
N VAL A 378 19.26 -0.48 8.68
CA VAL A 378 19.71 0.90 8.48
C VAL A 378 18.52 1.86 8.47
N GLU A 379 17.42 1.49 7.80
CA GLU A 379 16.19 2.28 7.75
C GLU A 379 15.61 2.51 9.15
N ILE A 380 15.57 1.45 9.98
CA ILE A 380 15.12 1.51 11.39
C ILE A 380 16.01 2.45 12.20
N CYS A 381 17.34 2.33 12.11
CA CYS A 381 18.26 3.21 12.84
C CYS A 381 18.06 4.69 12.46
N GLN A 382 17.90 5.01 11.17
CA GLN A 382 17.68 6.40 10.75
C GLN A 382 16.31 6.89 11.22
N PHE A 383 15.31 6.02 11.18
CA PHE A 383 13.96 6.32 11.64
C PHE A 383 13.99 6.79 13.10
N PHE A 384 14.65 6.03 13.99
CA PHE A 384 14.87 6.42 15.37
C PHE A 384 15.59 7.75 15.53
N CYS A 385 16.61 8.00 14.71
CA CYS A 385 17.33 9.26 14.77
C CYS A 385 16.45 10.45 14.40
N ILE A 386 15.54 10.31 13.43
CA ILE A 386 14.63 11.38 13.03
C ILE A 386 13.56 11.63 14.08
N THR A 387 12.96 10.55 14.60
CA THR A 387 11.86 10.68 15.56
C THR A 387 12.32 11.12 16.95
N ARG A 388 13.59 10.87 17.32
CA ARG A 388 14.16 11.23 18.63
C ARG A 388 14.57 12.69 18.82
N VAL A 389 14.68 13.46 17.74
CA VAL A 389 15.25 14.83 17.79
C VAL A 389 14.21 15.89 18.20
N ASP A 390 12.94 15.52 18.38
CA ASP A 390 11.88 16.43 18.85
C ASP A 390 11.30 16.00 20.22
N GLU A 391 10.91 16.95 21.07
CA GLU A 391 10.25 16.69 22.36
C GLU A 391 8.86 16.02 22.19
N ASN A 392 8.34 15.99 20.95
CA ASN A 392 7.12 15.28 20.53
C ASN A 392 7.29 13.75 20.41
N THR A 393 8.37 13.22 20.99
CA THR A 393 8.90 11.85 20.83
C THR A 393 8.02 10.74 21.38
N ARG A 394 7.20 11.02 22.41
CA ARG A 394 6.51 9.95 23.17
C ARG A 394 5.53 9.16 22.30
N THR A 395 4.82 9.84 21.41
CA THR A 395 3.84 9.24 20.49
C THR A 395 4.52 8.38 19.42
N PHE A 396 5.74 8.75 18.99
CA PHE A 396 6.53 7.96 18.04
C PHE A 396 7.03 6.62 18.60
N TYR A 397 7.29 6.53 19.91
CA TYR A 397 7.67 5.27 20.56
C TYR A 397 6.47 4.32 20.74
N GLU A 398 5.25 4.84 20.94
CA GLU A 398 4.05 3.98 21.01
C GLU A 398 3.65 3.45 19.61
N LEU A 399 4.02 4.19 18.55
CA LEU A 399 3.86 3.80 17.15
C LEU A 399 4.91 2.77 16.68
N GLU A 400 6.09 2.76 17.30
CA GLU A 400 7.22 1.88 17.00
C GLU A 400 6.85 0.40 17.14
N ASP A 401 6.24 0.01 18.26
CA ASP A 401 5.77 -1.36 18.49
C ASP A 401 4.81 -1.79 17.36
N SER A 402 3.87 -0.90 16.99
CA SER A 402 2.86 -1.13 15.94
C SER A 402 3.46 -1.29 14.53
N TRP A 403 4.58 -0.63 14.24
CA TRP A 403 5.18 -0.60 12.90
C TRP A 403 5.91 -1.87 12.52
N PHE A 404 6.31 -2.68 13.51
CA PHE A 404 7.13 -3.85 13.26
C PHE A 404 6.52 -5.17 13.77
N GLU A 405 5.40 -5.14 14.48
CA GLU A 405 4.65 -6.32 14.94
C GLU A 405 4.13 -7.23 13.80
N GLU A 406 3.82 -6.68 12.61
CA GLU A 406 3.20 -7.46 11.53
C GLU A 406 4.18 -8.39 10.76
N MET A 407 5.47 -8.37 11.09
CA MET A 407 6.46 -9.31 10.55
C MET A 407 6.34 -10.73 11.13
N SER A 408 5.44 -10.94 12.10
CA SER A 408 5.39 -12.18 12.90
C SER A 408 4.05 -12.95 12.87
N SER A 409 3.06 -12.59 12.06
CA SER A 409 1.75 -13.23 12.17
C SER A 409 1.59 -14.57 11.42
N GLU A 410 2.30 -15.59 11.88
CA GLU A 410 1.80 -16.98 11.95
C GLU A 410 2.39 -17.65 13.20
N VAL A 411 1.77 -17.50 14.39
CA VAL A 411 1.52 -18.57 15.39
C VAL A 411 0.52 -18.03 16.45
N PRO A 412 -0.49 -18.81 16.90
CA PRO A 412 -1.39 -18.40 17.99
C PRO A 412 -0.77 -18.61 19.37
N GLY A 413 -0.83 -17.56 20.19
CA GLY A 413 -0.86 -17.64 21.65
C GLY A 413 0.38 -17.12 22.37
N LEU A 414 0.26 -15.99 23.07
CA LEU A 414 0.21 -15.99 24.54
C LEU A 414 -0.18 -14.60 25.05
N ALA A 415 -1.00 -14.61 26.09
CA ALA A 415 -1.39 -13.44 26.86
C ALA A 415 -0.29 -13.04 27.86
N ASP A 416 -0.44 -11.80 28.34
CA ASP A 416 0.14 -11.19 29.55
C ASP A 416 1.58 -10.71 29.49
N PHE A 417 1.77 -9.40 29.29
CA PHE A 417 2.68 -8.60 30.14
C PHE A 417 2.14 -7.17 30.30
N LYS A 418 1.46 -6.92 31.42
CA LYS A 418 1.18 -5.58 31.93
C LYS A 418 2.47 -4.97 32.51
N ALA A 419 2.66 -3.69 32.23
CA ALA A 419 3.69 -2.84 32.81
C ALA A 419 3.54 -2.69 34.34
N GLU A 420 4.66 -2.69 35.06
CA GLU A 420 4.72 -2.17 36.43
C GLU A 420 5.35 -0.76 36.47
N PRO A 421 4.80 0.16 37.28
CA PRO A 421 5.21 1.56 37.36
C PRO A 421 6.35 1.79 38.38
N LYS A 422 7.09 2.90 38.19
CA LYS A 422 8.20 3.32 39.05
C LYS A 422 7.75 3.71 40.47
N ASP A 423 8.55 3.25 41.43
CA ASP A 423 8.49 3.48 42.87
C ASP A 423 8.42 4.94 43.31
N SER A 424 7.56 5.21 44.30
CA SER A 424 7.73 6.27 45.29
C SER A 424 7.62 5.71 46.70
N LYS A 425 8.68 5.89 47.47
CA LYS A 425 8.96 5.38 48.82
C LYS A 425 8.18 6.13 49.90
N ALA A 426 7.46 5.42 50.79
CA ALA A 426 7.36 5.72 52.22
C ALA A 426 6.74 4.57 53.05
N ALA A 427 7.33 4.36 54.24
CA ALA A 427 7.06 3.46 55.39
C ALA A 427 5.57 3.16 55.71
N SER A 428 5.14 2.12 56.44
CA SER A 428 5.72 1.33 57.55
C SER A 428 4.85 0.09 57.87
N GLU A 429 5.51 -0.97 58.34
CA GLU A 429 5.12 -1.96 59.38
C GLU A 429 3.95 -2.96 59.25
N ALA A 430 4.29 -4.19 59.70
CA ALA A 430 3.49 -5.29 60.28
C ALA A 430 3.02 -6.46 59.37
N ALA A 431 3.84 -7.51 59.36
CA ALA A 431 3.47 -8.92 59.15
C ALA A 431 2.73 -9.48 60.43
N PRO A 432 2.21 -10.74 60.52
CA PRO A 432 2.64 -11.93 59.75
C PRO A 432 1.66 -13.15 59.57
N LYS A 433 2.19 -14.21 58.91
CA LYS A 433 1.91 -15.68 59.00
C LYS A 433 0.68 -16.24 58.24
N LYS A 434 0.64 -17.46 57.70
CA LYS A 434 1.55 -18.61 57.43
C LYS A 434 0.70 -19.62 56.62
N SER A 435 1.27 -20.41 55.70
CA SER A 435 1.26 -21.89 55.75
C SER A 435 1.58 -22.53 54.39
N GLU A 436 2.60 -23.40 54.44
CA GLU A 436 3.02 -24.36 53.43
C GLU A 436 1.98 -25.47 53.24
N ALA A 437 1.97 -26.09 52.04
CA ALA A 437 2.15 -27.54 51.89
C ALA A 437 2.29 -27.93 50.40
N THR A 438 3.42 -28.54 50.05
CA THR A 438 3.54 -29.52 48.95
C THR A 438 3.17 -30.92 49.46
N PRO A 439 2.86 -31.90 48.58
CA PRO A 439 3.89 -32.91 48.30
C PRO A 439 3.90 -33.54 46.87
N LYS A 440 5.15 -33.82 46.45
CA LYS A 440 5.80 -34.92 45.69
C LYS A 440 5.07 -35.88 44.71
N GLU A 441 5.88 -36.19 43.68
CA GLU A 441 5.86 -37.19 42.59
C GLU A 441 5.57 -38.66 42.94
N SER A 442 5.14 -39.44 41.92
CA SER A 442 5.71 -40.76 41.61
C SER A 442 5.41 -41.20 40.16
N GLU A 443 6.42 -41.81 39.52
CA GLU A 443 6.45 -42.43 38.18
C GLU A 443 5.69 -43.78 38.11
N ALA A 444 5.21 -44.17 36.91
CA ALA A 444 5.30 -45.56 36.40
C ALA A 444 4.91 -45.69 34.91
N LYS A 445 5.60 -46.61 34.22
CA LYS A 445 5.59 -46.97 32.78
C LYS A 445 4.49 -47.98 32.37
N SER A 446 4.16 -48.03 31.07
CA SER A 446 3.74 -49.23 30.26
C SER A 446 3.86 -48.82 28.76
N VAL A 447 4.62 -49.43 27.83
CA VAL A 447 4.83 -50.79 27.22
C VAL A 447 3.80 -51.20 26.14
N ASP A 448 4.30 -51.18 24.90
CA ASP A 448 4.04 -51.91 23.61
C ASP A 448 2.74 -52.62 23.24
N SER A 449 2.40 -52.51 21.93
CA SER A 449 2.08 -53.64 21.02
C SER A 449 2.10 -53.23 19.54
N GLU A 450 2.99 -53.89 18.77
CA GLU A 450 3.02 -54.06 17.30
C GLU A 450 1.92 -55.05 16.81
N VAL A 451 1.48 -54.95 15.54
CA VAL A 451 1.30 -56.07 14.56
C VAL A 451 1.02 -55.51 13.14
N ALA A 452 1.76 -56.03 12.14
CA ALA A 452 1.61 -55.81 10.69
C ALA A 452 0.52 -56.70 10.02
N PRO A 453 0.32 -56.64 8.69
CA PRO A 453 0.81 -57.78 7.89
C PRO A 453 1.43 -57.47 6.49
N ALA A 454 2.24 -58.46 6.08
CA ALA A 454 3.00 -58.76 4.85
C ALA A 454 2.24 -58.55 3.51
N ALA A 455 2.84 -58.06 2.40
CA ALA A 455 3.93 -58.51 1.51
C ALA A 455 3.43 -59.24 0.24
N HIS A 456 3.84 -58.77 -0.94
CA HIS A 456 4.27 -59.62 -2.07
C HIS A 456 5.10 -58.82 -3.09
N GLU A 457 6.15 -59.50 -3.56
CA GLU A 457 7.26 -59.09 -4.42
C GLU A 457 6.88 -58.74 -5.86
N ALA A 458 7.68 -57.90 -6.53
CA ALA A 458 8.61 -58.33 -7.59
C ALA A 458 9.22 -57.11 -8.30
N THR A 459 10.55 -56.96 -8.20
CA THR A 459 11.38 -56.24 -9.16
C THR A 459 11.61 -57.11 -10.42
N PRO A 460 12.11 -56.52 -11.52
CA PRO A 460 13.51 -56.84 -11.83
C PRO A 460 14.37 -55.63 -12.16
N THR A 461 15.61 -55.75 -11.69
CA THR A 461 16.83 -55.02 -12.02
C THR A 461 17.37 -55.36 -13.41
N GLU A 462 17.99 -54.37 -14.07
CA GLU A 462 19.24 -54.45 -14.86
C GLU A 462 19.83 -53.00 -14.77
N ALA A 463 20.95 -52.73 -14.10
CA ALA A 463 22.34 -52.93 -14.57
C ALA A 463 22.57 -52.26 -15.94
N ASP A 464 23.58 -51.46 -16.25
CA ASP A 464 24.85 -51.07 -15.65
C ASP A 464 25.41 -49.97 -16.59
N SER A 465 26.27 -49.09 -16.09
CA SER A 465 27.51 -48.60 -16.76
C SER A 465 27.90 -47.18 -16.32
N GLU A 466 28.90 -47.20 -15.45
CA GLU A 466 29.83 -46.13 -15.13
C GLU A 466 30.43 -45.46 -16.38
N LYS A 467 30.68 -44.14 -16.29
CA LYS A 467 31.94 -43.47 -16.70
C LYS A 467 31.93 -41.97 -16.39
N LYS A 468 32.57 -41.59 -15.27
CA LYS A 468 33.54 -40.45 -15.22
C LYS A 468 34.91 -41.02 -15.64
N PRO A 469 35.97 -40.25 -16.01
CA PRO A 469 36.34 -38.90 -15.54
C PRO A 469 36.82 -37.97 -16.70
N LYS A 470 37.23 -36.70 -16.55
CA LYS A 470 38.41 -36.18 -15.84
C LYS A 470 38.47 -34.64 -15.90
N ASP A 471 39.29 -34.12 -15.01
CA ASP A 471 39.64 -32.73 -14.67
C ASP A 471 40.13 -31.84 -15.83
N SER A 472 39.94 -30.53 -15.65
CA SER A 472 40.94 -29.53 -16.00
C SER A 472 40.81 -28.30 -15.08
N GLU A 473 41.78 -28.16 -14.19
CA GLU A 473 42.11 -26.97 -13.42
C GLU A 473 42.68 -25.84 -14.29
N ALA A 474 42.59 -24.62 -13.74
CA ALA A 474 43.38 -23.42 -13.99
C ALA A 474 43.04 -22.56 -15.22
N ALA A 475 42.47 -21.36 -14.99
CA ALA A 475 43.26 -20.13 -14.88
C ALA A 475 42.35 -18.90 -14.70
N SER A 476 42.69 -18.07 -13.71
CA SER A 476 42.22 -16.70 -13.54
C SER A 476 42.56 -15.84 -14.76
N MET A 477 41.59 -15.10 -15.31
CA MET A 477 41.86 -13.81 -15.95
C MET A 477 40.70 -12.84 -15.72
N ASP A 478 41.08 -11.78 -15.02
CA ASP A 478 40.42 -10.50 -14.83
C ASP A 478 40.06 -9.88 -16.19
N SER A 479 38.80 -9.54 -16.41
CA SER A 479 38.40 -8.68 -17.53
C SER A 479 37.28 -7.73 -17.10
N LYS A 480 37.75 -6.61 -16.56
CA LYS A 480 37.07 -5.32 -16.46
C LYS A 480 36.39 -4.96 -17.78
N VAL A 481 35.05 -4.94 -17.79
CA VAL A 481 34.25 -4.30 -18.85
C VAL A 481 33.23 -3.39 -18.17
N THR A 482 33.48 -2.09 -18.29
CA THR A 482 32.54 -1.00 -17.97
C THR A 482 31.50 -0.87 -19.08
N PRO A 483 30.19 -0.77 -18.78
CA PRO A 483 29.24 -0.08 -19.65
C PRO A 483 29.25 1.42 -19.32
N ALA A 484 29.39 2.24 -20.36
CA ALA A 484 29.29 3.68 -20.30
C ALA A 484 27.83 4.10 -20.06
N ASP A 485 27.59 4.92 -19.05
CA ASP A 485 26.35 5.65 -18.85
C ASP A 485 26.21 6.73 -19.93
N SER A 486 25.04 6.74 -20.56
CA SER A 486 24.52 7.87 -21.32
C SER A 486 23.02 7.90 -21.13
N GLU A 487 22.57 8.35 -19.96
CA GLU A 487 21.21 8.84 -19.80
C GLU A 487 21.18 10.35 -20.06
N ALA A 488 20.53 10.69 -21.18
CA ALA A 488 20.23 12.05 -21.57
C ALA A 488 19.18 12.65 -20.63
N ALA A 489 19.46 13.86 -20.13
CA ALA A 489 18.52 14.67 -19.39
C ALA A 489 17.27 15.02 -20.23
N PRO A 490 16.04 14.95 -19.70
CA PRO A 490 14.88 15.53 -20.36
C PRO A 490 14.94 17.06 -20.23
N ALA A 491 14.87 17.74 -21.38
CA ALA A 491 14.78 19.19 -21.48
C ALA A 491 13.45 19.69 -20.87
N ASN A 492 13.56 20.61 -19.91
CA ASN A 492 12.46 21.44 -19.44
C ASN A 492 12.06 22.42 -20.54
N SER A 493 10.81 22.37 -20.99
CA SER A 493 10.16 23.49 -21.69
C SER A 493 9.36 24.30 -20.66
N GLU A 494 10.01 25.27 -20.03
CA GLU A 494 9.32 26.38 -19.35
C GLU A 494 8.91 27.39 -20.42
N ALA A 495 7.59 27.56 -20.61
CA ALA A 495 7.04 28.72 -21.30
C ALA A 495 6.60 29.73 -20.22
N GLU A 496 7.45 30.72 -19.95
CA GLU A 496 7.05 31.93 -19.25
C GLU A 496 6.16 32.79 -20.16
N LYS A 497 5.01 33.23 -19.62
CA LYS A 497 4.23 34.36 -20.13
C LYS A 497 4.37 35.53 -19.16
N ALA A 498 4.68 36.70 -19.71
CA ALA A 498 4.34 38.08 -19.28
C ALA A 498 5.45 39.01 -19.83
N ASP A 499 5.23 40.20 -20.37
CA ASP A 499 4.03 41.01 -20.60
C ASP A 499 4.42 42.20 -21.52
N SER A 500 3.41 42.87 -22.10
CA SER A 500 3.33 44.30 -22.53
C SER A 500 4.44 44.90 -23.46
N GLU A 501 4.19 45.76 -24.46
CA GLU A 501 3.19 46.82 -24.65
C GLU A 501 3.29 47.38 -26.10
N VAL A 502 2.31 48.21 -26.49
CA VAL A 502 2.27 49.22 -27.59
C VAL A 502 1.51 48.86 -28.90
N SER A 503 0.29 49.41 -28.97
CA SER A 503 -0.64 49.64 -30.09
C SER A 503 -0.13 50.63 -31.18
N PRO A 504 -0.95 51.14 -32.12
CA PRO A 504 -1.81 50.50 -33.15
C PRO A 504 -1.50 51.04 -34.56
N LYS A 505 -2.10 50.48 -35.64
CA LYS A 505 -2.45 51.26 -36.84
C LYS A 505 -3.54 50.62 -37.70
N ASP A 506 -4.57 51.45 -37.92
CA ASP A 506 -5.64 51.46 -38.91
C ASP A 506 -5.47 50.60 -40.18
N VAL A 507 -6.55 49.93 -40.61
CA VAL A 507 -7.29 50.26 -41.85
C VAL A 507 -8.75 49.82 -41.68
N GLY A 508 -9.69 50.74 -41.89
CA GLY A 508 -11.12 50.53 -41.72
C GLY A 508 -11.90 50.07 -42.96
N ALA A 509 -13.20 49.89 -42.77
CA ALA A 509 -14.28 50.20 -43.70
C ALA A 509 -15.63 50.00 -42.97
N ALA A 510 -16.55 50.94 -43.16
CA ALA A 510 -17.88 51.02 -42.56
C ALA A 510 -18.98 50.46 -43.53
N PRO A 511 -20.31 50.72 -43.38
CA PRO A 511 -21.32 49.67 -43.18
C PRO A 511 -22.53 49.72 -44.17
N ALA A 512 -23.50 48.80 -44.01
CA ALA A 512 -24.93 48.92 -44.40
C ALA A 512 -25.70 47.74 -43.74
N ASP A 513 -26.65 47.91 -42.81
CA ASP A 513 -28.01 48.52 -42.81
C ASP A 513 -29.16 47.53 -43.18
N SER A 514 -30.31 47.76 -42.52
CA SER A 514 -31.63 47.10 -42.54
C SER A 514 -31.82 45.89 -41.60
N GLY A 515 -32.88 45.76 -40.80
CA GLY A 515 -34.08 46.59 -40.60
C GLY A 515 -34.97 46.02 -39.48
N ALA A 516 -35.84 46.89 -38.97
CA ALA A 516 -36.87 46.78 -37.95
C ALA A 516 -37.58 45.43 -37.69
N ALA A 517 -37.96 45.16 -36.44
CA ALA A 517 -39.33 45.42 -35.95
C ALA A 517 -39.58 44.83 -34.54
N SER A 518 -40.22 45.63 -33.71
CA SER A 518 -40.66 45.42 -32.34
C SER A 518 -41.80 44.40 -32.22
N LYS A 519 -41.91 43.73 -31.05
CA LYS A 519 -43.15 43.64 -30.26
C LYS A 519 -42.90 42.99 -28.88
N GLU A 520 -43.02 43.81 -27.85
CA GLU A 520 -43.41 43.42 -26.49
C GLU A 520 -44.90 43.08 -26.46
N SER A 521 -45.29 42.12 -25.62
CA SER A 521 -46.53 42.18 -24.85
C SER A 521 -46.43 41.30 -23.60
N GLU A 522 -46.71 41.95 -22.48
CA GLU A 522 -46.72 41.56 -21.07
C GLU A 522 -47.68 40.39 -20.66
N PRO A 523 -47.62 39.96 -19.37
CA PRO A 523 -48.31 38.81 -18.77
C PRO A 523 -49.59 39.18 -17.99
N ALA A 524 -50.39 38.19 -17.57
CA ALA A 524 -51.41 38.29 -16.50
C ALA A 524 -51.70 36.87 -15.95
N GLN A 525 -51.46 36.51 -14.68
CA GLN A 525 -52.16 36.85 -13.42
C GLN A 525 -53.66 36.50 -13.31
N ALA A 526 -53.92 35.42 -12.56
CA ALA A 526 -54.76 35.30 -11.34
C ALA A 526 -56.32 35.21 -11.36
N ALA A 527 -56.76 34.22 -10.55
CA ALA A 527 -57.97 34.11 -9.68
C ALA A 527 -59.24 33.41 -10.25
N PRO A 528 -60.28 33.09 -9.43
CA PRO A 528 -60.33 32.11 -8.30
C PRO A 528 -61.61 31.21 -8.30
N ALA A 529 -61.67 30.26 -7.34
CA ALA A 529 -62.83 29.67 -6.62
C ALA A 529 -64.06 29.02 -7.33
N ASP A 530 -64.64 28.05 -6.59
CA ASP A 530 -65.97 27.39 -6.65
C ASP A 530 -66.20 26.24 -7.65
N ASP A 531 -66.11 24.98 -7.16
CA ASP A 531 -67.25 24.12 -6.77
C ASP A 531 -66.76 22.84 -6.04
#